data_AF-A0A9X9A849-F1
#
_entry.id   AF-A0A9X9A849-F1
#
_cell.length_a   1.000
_cell.length_b   1.000
_cell.length_c   1.000
_cell.angle_alpha   90.00
_cell.angle_beta   90.00
_cell.angle_gamma   90.00
#
_symmetry.space_group_name_H-M   'P 1'
#
loop_
_entity.id
_entity.type
_entity.pdbx_description
1 polymer ?
#
loop_
_entity_poly.entity_id
_entity_poly.type
_entity_poly.pdbx_seq_one_letter_code
_entity_poly.pdbx_strand_id
1 'polypeptide(L)'
;MSEQNKAKALPDRNEIEEASTWRLEDIFQTDAEWEKEFQAIKELLPKLTEFKGKLGDSADNLLEALQYEDEISMRLGKLYTYAHMRYDQDTTNSVYQALNDRATNLYSQVSSSTAYIVPEILSISEDTLQTFLKENRDLSVYEHALEEITRQRPHVLSEAEEALLAEASEVMSSSSNTFGMLNNADLKFPSIKGEDGEEIEIT
;
A
#
# COMPACT_ATOMS: atom_id res chain seq x y z
N MET A 1 18.96 -45.64 28.69
CA MET A 1 19.58 -44.36 28.33
C MET A 1 18.97 -43.95 27.00
N SER A 2 18.04 -42.99 27.02
CA SER A 2 17.34 -42.52 25.84
C SER A 2 18.21 -41.46 25.17
N GLU A 3 18.67 -41.72 23.95
CA GLU A 3 19.23 -40.71 23.07
C GLU A 3 18.15 -39.66 22.79
N GLN A 4 18.26 -38.49 23.42
CA GLN A 4 17.56 -37.31 22.94
C GLN A 4 18.23 -36.89 21.64
N ASN A 5 17.57 -37.21 20.53
CA ASN A 5 17.88 -36.67 19.21
C ASN A 5 17.75 -35.14 19.31
N LYS A 6 18.87 -34.43 19.48
CA LYS A 6 18.89 -32.95 19.44
C LYS A 6 18.32 -32.57 18.07
N ALA A 7 17.14 -31.95 18.06
CA ALA A 7 16.59 -31.36 16.85
C ALA A 7 17.68 -30.48 16.22
N LYS A 8 18.02 -30.75 14.97
CA LYS A 8 19.03 -30.00 14.21
C LYS A 8 18.53 -28.56 14.13
N ALA A 9 19.27 -27.61 14.69
CA ALA A 9 18.92 -26.20 14.61
C ALA A 9 18.80 -25.79 13.14
N LEU A 10 17.77 -25.01 12.82
CA LEU A 10 17.65 -24.39 11.50
C LEU A 10 18.78 -23.35 11.36
N PRO A 11 19.39 -23.23 10.16
CA PRO A 11 20.45 -22.24 9.93
C PRO A 11 19.90 -20.82 10.05
N ASP A 12 20.74 -19.92 10.54
CA ASP A 12 20.44 -18.49 10.54
C ASP A 12 20.49 -17.94 9.11
N ARG A 13 19.84 -16.80 8.87
CA ARG A 13 19.75 -16.21 7.52
C ARG A 13 21.13 -15.94 6.90
N ASN A 14 22.10 -15.54 7.70
CA ASN A 14 23.48 -15.25 7.27
C ASN A 14 24.32 -16.52 7.02
N GLU A 15 23.82 -17.71 7.35
CA GLU A 15 24.44 -19.01 7.09
C GLU A 15 23.95 -19.65 5.79
N ILE A 16 22.97 -19.04 5.12
CA ILE A 16 22.45 -19.50 3.82
C ILE A 16 23.39 -19.07 2.70
N GLU A 17 23.78 -20.02 1.85
CA GLU A 17 24.56 -19.78 0.63
C GLU A 17 23.89 -18.72 -0.25
N GLU A 18 24.64 -17.70 -0.68
CA GLU A 18 24.13 -16.57 -1.48
C GLU A 18 23.43 -17.05 -2.78
N ALA A 19 23.92 -18.13 -3.39
CA ALA A 19 23.30 -18.74 -4.58
C ALA A 19 21.88 -19.28 -4.35
N SER A 20 21.50 -19.49 -3.08
CA SER A 20 20.15 -19.88 -2.65
C SER A 20 19.31 -18.69 -2.21
N THR A 21 19.74 -17.46 -2.51
CA THR A 21 19.10 -16.22 -2.12
C THR A 21 18.72 -15.37 -3.33
N TRP A 22 17.71 -14.52 -3.18
CA TRP A 22 17.48 -13.45 -4.15
C TRP A 22 18.60 -12.39 -4.06
N ARG A 23 18.90 -11.74 -5.19
CA ARG A 23 19.89 -10.65 -5.26
C ARG A 23 19.18 -9.30 -5.24
N LEU A 24 19.21 -8.61 -4.11
CA LEU A 24 18.52 -7.32 -3.94
C LEU A 24 19.36 -6.12 -4.38
N GLU A 25 20.64 -6.36 -4.65
CA GLU A 25 21.62 -5.42 -5.17
C GLU A 25 21.25 -4.92 -6.57
N ASP A 26 20.33 -5.62 -7.26
CA ASP A 26 19.75 -5.22 -8.54
C ASP A 26 18.70 -4.11 -8.41
N ILE A 27 18.16 -3.90 -7.20
CA ILE A 27 17.25 -2.79 -6.90
C ILE A 27 18.07 -1.61 -6.36
N PHE A 28 18.83 -1.84 -5.28
CA PHE A 28 19.81 -0.88 -4.76
C PHE A 28 21.09 -1.61 -4.41
N GLN A 29 22.21 -1.14 -4.96
CA GLN A 29 23.51 -1.76 -4.75
C GLN A 29 23.93 -1.74 -3.27
N THR A 30 23.50 -0.73 -2.52
CA THR A 30 23.79 -0.59 -1.09
C THR A 30 22.64 0.10 -0.37
N ASP A 31 22.58 -0.09 0.96
CA ASP A 31 21.64 0.64 1.83
C ASP A 31 21.90 2.17 1.80
N ALA A 32 23.11 2.61 1.43
CA ALA A 32 23.43 4.03 1.28
C ALA A 32 22.76 4.65 0.04
N GLU A 33 22.69 3.90 -1.07
CA GLU A 33 21.95 4.33 -2.27
C GLU A 33 20.45 4.33 -2.01
N TRP A 34 19.96 3.36 -1.23
CA TRP A 34 18.57 3.38 -0.76
C TRP A 34 18.26 4.62 0.08
N GLU A 35 19.16 4.99 1.02
CA GLU A 35 18.98 6.18 1.86
C GLU A 35 18.95 7.48 1.04
N LYS A 36 19.84 7.58 0.04
CA LYS A 36 19.87 8.71 -0.87
C LYS A 36 18.56 8.85 -1.65
N GLU A 37 18.03 7.74 -2.15
CA GLU A 37 16.75 7.72 -2.87
C GLU A 37 15.57 8.05 -1.95
N PHE A 38 15.58 7.57 -0.71
CA PHE A 38 14.59 7.92 0.31
C PHE A 38 14.52 9.43 0.54
N GLN A 39 15.68 10.11 0.68
CA GLN A 39 15.68 11.57 0.82
C GLN A 39 15.26 12.28 -0.46
N ALA A 40 15.70 11.79 -1.62
CA ALA A 40 15.32 12.38 -2.91
C ALA A 40 13.81 12.35 -3.14
N ILE A 41 13.13 11.24 -2.82
CA ILE A 41 11.66 11.15 -2.93
C ILE A 41 10.97 12.13 -1.97
N LYS A 42 11.46 12.29 -0.75
CA LYS A 42 10.91 13.25 0.21
C LYS A 42 10.98 14.69 -0.29
N GLU A 43 12.04 15.04 -1.02
CA GLU A 43 12.21 16.37 -1.59
C GLU A 43 11.23 16.66 -2.75
N LEU A 44 10.61 15.63 -3.35
CA LEU A 44 9.60 15.79 -4.39
C LEU A 44 8.19 16.07 -3.84
N LEU A 45 7.92 15.68 -2.58
CA LEU A 45 6.59 15.82 -1.97
C LEU A 45 6.04 17.26 -1.99
N PRO A 46 6.81 18.33 -1.73
CA PRO A 46 6.30 19.68 -1.79
C PRO A 46 5.72 20.04 -3.16
N LYS A 47 6.38 19.63 -4.25
CA LYS A 47 5.90 19.93 -5.61
C LYS A 47 4.59 19.23 -5.93
N LEU A 48 4.33 18.02 -5.40
CA LEU A 48 3.03 17.36 -5.55
C LEU A 48 1.88 18.22 -5.03
N THR A 49 2.10 18.96 -3.94
CA THR A 49 1.04 19.81 -3.37
C THR A 49 0.78 21.07 -4.19
N GLU A 50 1.68 21.45 -5.10
CA GLU A 50 1.52 22.63 -5.95
C GLU A 50 0.50 22.45 -7.06
N PHE A 51 0.19 21.19 -7.45
CA PHE A 51 -0.83 20.87 -8.46
C PHE A 51 -2.26 20.87 -7.88
N LYS A 52 -2.40 20.88 -6.55
CA LYS A 52 -3.70 20.86 -5.88
C LYS A 52 -4.56 22.07 -6.25
N GLY A 53 -5.77 21.80 -6.72
CA GLY A 53 -6.73 22.80 -7.18
C GLY A 53 -6.46 23.35 -8.57
N LYS A 54 -5.55 22.74 -9.34
CA LYS A 54 -5.14 23.20 -10.69
C LYS A 54 -5.28 22.13 -11.78
N LEU A 55 -5.69 20.90 -11.45
CA LEU A 55 -5.80 19.80 -12.43
C LEU A 55 -6.86 20.09 -13.49
N GLY A 56 -7.88 20.87 -13.14
CA GLY A 56 -8.95 21.31 -14.06
C GLY A 56 -8.62 22.55 -14.88
N ASP A 57 -7.48 23.22 -14.67
CA ASP A 57 -7.17 24.50 -15.30
C ASP A 57 -6.71 24.34 -16.76
N SER A 58 -5.98 23.26 -17.07
CA SER A 58 -5.48 22.98 -18.42
C SER A 58 -5.07 21.51 -18.61
N ALA A 59 -5.03 21.06 -19.87
CA ALA A 59 -4.52 19.75 -20.24
C ALA A 59 -3.07 19.52 -19.80
N ASP A 60 -2.24 20.57 -19.88
CA ASP A 60 -0.82 20.51 -19.51
C ASP A 60 -0.65 20.36 -17.99
N ASN A 61 -1.46 21.04 -17.18
CA ASN A 61 -1.42 20.89 -15.73
C ASN A 61 -1.82 19.47 -15.30
N LEU A 62 -2.89 18.92 -15.91
CA LEU A 62 -3.32 17.55 -15.66
C LEU A 62 -2.22 16.55 -16.04
N LEU A 63 -1.61 16.72 -17.22
CA LEU A 63 -0.54 15.86 -17.68
C LEU A 63 0.68 15.91 -16.76
N GLU A 64 1.14 17.12 -16.40
CA GLU A 64 2.32 17.27 -15.54
C GLU A 64 2.07 16.64 -14.16
N ALA A 65 0.88 16.82 -13.59
CA ALA A 65 0.53 16.20 -12.32
C ALA A 65 0.54 14.67 -12.38
N LEU A 66 -0.08 14.07 -13.40
CA LEU A 66 -0.12 12.62 -13.58
C LEU A 66 1.28 12.02 -13.81
N GLN A 67 2.10 12.68 -14.64
CA GLN A 67 3.49 12.25 -14.88
C GLN A 67 4.35 12.36 -13.61
N TYR A 68 4.13 13.41 -12.81
CA TYR A 68 4.86 13.60 -11.57
C TYR A 68 4.45 12.58 -10.50
N GLU A 69 3.16 12.25 -10.41
CA GLU A 69 2.65 11.17 -9.58
C GLU A 69 3.25 9.81 -9.99
N ASP A 70 3.30 9.51 -11.30
CA ASP A 70 3.91 8.29 -11.82
C ASP A 70 5.41 8.19 -11.47
N GLU A 71 6.16 9.29 -11.66
CA GLU A 71 7.59 9.33 -11.33
C GLU A 71 7.81 8.95 -9.87
N ILE A 72 7.08 9.60 -8.97
CA ILE A 72 7.19 9.36 -7.53
C ILE A 72 6.75 7.94 -7.18
N SER A 73 5.64 7.46 -7.75
CA SER A 73 5.09 6.13 -7.49
C SER A 73 6.03 5.02 -7.93
N MET A 74 6.66 5.14 -9.11
CA MET A 74 7.65 4.18 -9.59
C MET A 74 8.89 4.13 -8.70
N ARG A 75 9.39 5.29 -8.29
CA ARG A 75 10.58 5.42 -7.42
C ARG A 75 10.31 4.87 -6.02
N LEU A 76 9.17 5.25 -5.44
CA LEU A 76 8.69 4.76 -4.15
C LEU A 76 8.45 3.25 -4.17
N GLY A 77 7.87 2.71 -5.25
CA GLY A 77 7.66 1.27 -5.40
C GLY A 77 8.96 0.47 -5.32
N LYS A 78 10.03 0.93 -5.99
CA LYS A 78 11.36 0.32 -5.88
C LYS A 78 11.94 0.43 -4.47
N LEU A 79 11.87 1.63 -3.88
CA LEU A 79 12.34 1.91 -2.52
C LEU A 79 11.68 0.98 -1.48
N TYR A 80 10.36 0.86 -1.55
CA TYR A 80 9.57 -0.01 -0.68
C TYR A 80 9.90 -1.48 -0.90
N THR A 81 9.94 -1.94 -2.16
CA THR A 81 10.22 -3.34 -2.49
C THR A 81 11.56 -3.80 -1.93
N TYR A 82 12.61 -2.98 -2.06
CA TYR A 82 13.93 -3.31 -1.48
C TYR A 82 13.86 -3.47 0.04
N ALA A 83 13.29 -2.49 0.74
CA ALA A 83 13.22 -2.49 2.20
C ALA A 83 12.37 -3.67 2.73
N HIS A 84 11.25 -3.94 2.07
CA HIS A 84 10.34 -5.03 2.43
C HIS A 84 11.00 -6.40 2.21
N MET A 85 11.63 -6.62 1.06
CA MET A 85 12.33 -7.88 0.79
C MET A 85 13.56 -8.08 1.69
N ARG A 86 14.26 -7.01 2.08
CA ARG A 86 15.34 -7.09 3.09
C ARG A 86 14.80 -7.48 4.46
N TYR A 87 13.64 -6.95 4.85
CA TYR A 87 12.96 -7.32 6.09
C TYR A 87 12.51 -8.79 6.08
N ASP A 88 11.94 -9.27 4.98
CA ASP A 88 11.47 -10.66 4.85
C ASP A 88 12.61 -11.70 4.89
N GLN A 89 13.86 -11.30 4.59
CA GLN A 89 15.01 -12.19 4.72
C GLN A 89 15.24 -12.63 6.17
N ASP A 90 15.03 -11.73 7.12
CA ASP A 90 15.14 -11.97 8.56
C ASP A 90 14.35 -10.91 9.31
N THR A 91 13.13 -11.27 9.70
CA THR A 91 12.20 -10.36 10.37
C THR A 91 12.63 -10.00 11.79
N THR A 92 13.71 -10.61 12.33
CA THR A 92 14.31 -10.26 13.62
C THR A 92 15.43 -9.22 13.50
N ASN A 93 15.87 -8.90 12.29
CA ASN A 93 16.92 -7.92 12.03
C ASN A 93 16.40 -6.48 12.19
N SER A 94 16.83 -5.81 13.26
CA SER A 94 16.39 -4.46 13.61
C SER A 94 16.75 -3.38 12.58
N VAL A 95 17.81 -3.58 11.79
CA VAL A 95 18.19 -2.64 10.72
C VAL A 95 17.14 -2.66 9.63
N TYR A 96 16.75 -3.85 9.15
CA TYR A 96 15.80 -3.98 8.06
C TYR A 96 14.34 -3.80 8.49
N GLN A 97 14.02 -4.06 9.77
CA GLN A 97 12.78 -3.55 10.39
C GLN A 97 12.68 -2.02 10.25
N ALA A 98 13.72 -1.29 10.67
CA ALA A 98 13.71 0.18 10.60
C ALA A 98 13.62 0.71 9.15
N LEU A 99 14.30 0.07 8.19
CA LEU A 99 14.20 0.44 6.77
C LEU A 99 12.77 0.23 6.24
N ASN A 100 12.16 -0.91 6.53
CA ASN A 100 10.80 -1.23 6.11
C ASN A 100 9.76 -0.27 6.73
N ASP A 101 9.90 0.06 8.02
CA ASP A 101 9.03 1.02 8.70
C ASP A 101 9.13 2.42 8.07
N ARG A 102 10.34 2.86 7.75
CA ARG A 102 10.58 4.14 7.08
C ARG A 102 10.00 4.17 5.67
N ALA A 103 10.17 3.10 4.89
CA ALA A 103 9.58 2.99 3.56
C ALA A 103 8.05 3.04 3.62
N THR A 104 7.46 2.29 4.56
CA THR A 104 6.00 2.27 4.79
C THR A 104 5.49 3.65 5.19
N ASN A 105 6.21 4.36 6.08
CA ASN A 105 5.83 5.70 6.48
C ASN A 105 5.91 6.71 5.32
N LEU A 106 6.94 6.63 4.47
CA LEU A 106 7.05 7.47 3.28
C LEU A 106 5.93 7.16 2.26
N TYR A 107 5.56 5.89 2.10
CA TYR A 107 4.42 5.48 1.28
C TYR A 107 3.12 6.16 1.75
N SER A 108 2.86 6.16 3.06
CA SER A 108 1.71 6.84 3.64
C SER A 108 1.75 8.36 3.43
N GLN A 109 2.93 8.98 3.50
CA GLN A 109 3.10 10.42 3.24
C GLN A 109 2.83 10.78 1.76
N VAL A 110 3.34 10.00 0.82
CA VAL A 110 3.06 10.16 -0.62
C VAL A 110 1.55 10.00 -0.86
N SER A 111 0.95 8.93 -0.35
CA SER A 111 -0.49 8.65 -0.51
C SER A 111 -1.37 9.79 0.01
N SER A 112 -1.02 10.35 1.18
CA SER A 112 -1.71 11.52 1.74
C SER A 112 -1.53 12.76 0.86
N SER A 113 -0.34 12.94 0.28
CA SER A 113 -0.04 14.09 -0.58
C SER A 113 -0.73 14.02 -1.94
N THR A 114 -1.03 12.83 -2.46
CA THR A 114 -1.72 12.61 -3.74
C THR A 114 -3.22 12.37 -3.59
N ALA A 115 -3.75 12.23 -2.37
CA ALA A 115 -5.15 11.88 -2.11
C ALA A 115 -6.19 12.85 -2.72
N TYR A 116 -5.79 14.08 -3.06
CA TYR A 116 -6.67 15.05 -3.71
C TYR A 116 -6.86 14.81 -5.22
N ILE A 117 -5.95 14.08 -5.88
CA ILE A 117 -5.89 13.97 -7.34
C ILE A 117 -7.18 13.36 -7.89
N VAL A 118 -7.60 12.22 -7.35
CA VAL A 118 -8.83 11.52 -7.80
C VAL A 118 -10.08 12.36 -7.58
N PRO A 119 -10.37 12.90 -6.37
CA PRO A 119 -11.51 13.80 -6.15
C PRO A 119 -11.51 15.01 -7.08
N GLU A 120 -10.33 15.59 -7.33
CA GLU A 120 -10.22 16.77 -8.19
C GLU A 120 -10.50 16.41 -9.66
N ILE A 121 -9.98 15.30 -10.17
CA ILE A 121 -10.32 14.79 -11.52
C ILE A 121 -11.83 14.52 -11.65
N LEU A 122 -12.45 13.95 -10.62
CA LEU A 122 -13.89 13.68 -10.59
C LEU A 122 -14.72 14.98 -10.66
N SER A 123 -14.19 16.10 -10.16
CA SER A 123 -14.85 17.41 -10.19
C SER A 123 -14.77 18.13 -11.54
N ILE A 124 -13.81 17.76 -12.40
CA ILE A 124 -13.67 18.33 -13.76
C ILE A 124 -14.87 17.86 -14.60
N SER A 125 -15.48 18.71 -15.44
CA SER A 125 -16.60 18.23 -16.28
C SER A 125 -16.14 17.19 -17.31
N GLU A 126 -17.03 16.27 -17.70
CA GLU A 126 -16.73 15.27 -18.76
C GLU A 126 -16.30 15.95 -20.06
N ASP A 127 -17.01 17.00 -20.47
CA ASP A 127 -16.69 17.76 -21.68
C ASP A 127 -15.29 18.41 -21.61
N THR A 128 -14.90 18.91 -20.44
CA THR A 128 -13.56 19.47 -20.21
C THR A 128 -12.47 18.40 -20.33
N LEU A 129 -12.62 17.25 -19.66
CA LEU A 129 -11.63 16.16 -19.76
C LEU A 129 -11.50 15.63 -21.19
N GLN A 130 -12.62 15.46 -21.89
CA GLN A 130 -12.63 15.06 -23.30
C GLN A 130 -11.96 16.10 -24.21
N THR A 131 -12.01 17.39 -23.83
CA THR A 131 -11.28 18.44 -24.52
C THR A 131 -9.79 18.33 -24.25
N PHE A 132 -9.37 18.12 -23.00
CA PHE A 132 -7.95 17.96 -22.65
C PHE A 132 -7.29 16.78 -23.38
N LEU A 133 -7.97 15.62 -23.44
CA LEU A 133 -7.51 14.44 -24.18
C LEU A 133 -7.30 14.71 -25.69
N LYS A 134 -8.06 15.65 -26.27
CA LYS A 134 -7.93 16.05 -27.67
C LYS A 134 -6.86 17.11 -27.88
N GLU A 135 -6.70 18.02 -26.93
CA GLU A 135 -5.75 19.14 -27.00
C GLU A 135 -4.30 18.69 -26.80
N ASN A 136 -4.07 17.75 -25.87
CA ASN A 136 -2.74 17.23 -25.57
C ASN A 136 -2.66 15.72 -25.83
N ARG A 137 -1.94 15.33 -26.90
CA ARG A 137 -1.82 13.91 -27.30
C ARG A 137 -1.05 13.07 -26.29
N ASP A 138 -0.21 13.66 -25.45
CA ASP A 138 0.56 12.92 -24.44
C ASP A 138 -0.34 12.43 -23.29
N LEU A 139 -1.53 13.04 -23.10
CA LEU A 139 -2.56 12.52 -22.19
C LEU A 139 -3.18 11.20 -22.65
N SER A 140 -2.99 10.78 -23.90
CA SER A 140 -3.55 9.51 -24.40
C SER A 140 -3.04 8.28 -23.64
N VAL A 141 -1.84 8.34 -23.05
CA VAL A 141 -1.31 7.27 -22.18
C VAL A 141 -2.18 7.09 -20.92
N TYR A 142 -2.84 8.16 -20.49
CA TYR A 142 -3.68 8.21 -19.29
C TYR A 142 -5.18 8.05 -19.58
N GLU A 143 -5.59 7.96 -20.85
CA GLU A 143 -7.02 7.91 -21.24
C GLU A 143 -7.78 6.83 -20.48
N HIS A 144 -7.26 5.60 -20.47
CA HIS A 144 -7.89 4.49 -19.75
C HIS A 144 -7.95 4.74 -18.23
N ALA A 145 -6.90 5.29 -17.63
CA ALA A 145 -6.89 5.58 -16.20
C ALA A 145 -7.92 6.66 -15.83
N LEU A 146 -8.03 7.70 -16.66
CA LEU A 146 -9.02 8.75 -16.50
C LEU A 146 -10.45 8.21 -16.68
N GLU A 147 -10.69 7.33 -17.65
CA GLU A 147 -11.98 6.65 -17.83
C GLU A 147 -12.37 5.81 -16.59
N GLU A 148 -11.43 5.05 -16.03
CA GLU A 148 -11.68 4.24 -14.83
C GLU A 148 -12.01 5.12 -13.61
N ILE A 149 -11.34 6.27 -13.48
CA ILE A 149 -11.65 7.27 -12.46
C ILE A 149 -13.04 7.85 -12.71
N THR A 150 -13.33 8.37 -13.90
CA THR A 150 -14.61 9.05 -14.17
C THR A 150 -15.81 8.11 -14.18
N ARG A 151 -15.60 6.81 -14.41
CA ARG A 151 -16.65 5.79 -14.23
C ARG A 151 -17.21 5.75 -12.80
N GLN A 152 -16.46 6.23 -11.81
CA GLN A 152 -16.92 6.32 -10.42
C GLN A 152 -17.84 7.52 -10.15
N ARG A 153 -17.97 8.50 -11.06
CA ARG A 153 -18.83 9.69 -10.85
C ARG A 153 -20.25 9.38 -10.41
N PRO A 154 -20.97 8.38 -10.97
CA PRO A 154 -22.31 8.02 -10.52
C PRO A 154 -22.35 7.42 -9.11
N HIS A 155 -21.19 7.10 -8.53
CA HIS A 155 -21.02 6.46 -7.22
C HIS A 155 -20.36 7.37 -6.19
N VAL A 156 -20.05 8.61 -6.54
CA VAL A 156 -19.49 9.62 -5.63
C VAL A 156 -20.58 10.62 -5.31
N LEU A 157 -20.90 10.74 -4.02
CA LEU A 157 -21.95 11.63 -3.55
C LEU A 157 -21.42 13.05 -3.32
N SER A 158 -22.29 13.96 -2.88
CA SER A 158 -21.83 15.28 -2.42
C SER A 158 -20.98 15.15 -1.15
N GLU A 159 -20.12 16.14 -0.87
CA GLU A 159 -19.27 16.16 0.33
C GLU A 159 -20.06 15.93 1.63
N ALA A 160 -21.26 16.52 1.74
CA ALA A 160 -22.12 16.34 2.91
C ALA A 160 -22.66 14.91 3.03
N GLU A 161 -22.97 14.25 1.92
CA GLU A 161 -23.46 12.87 1.90
C GLU A 161 -22.34 11.88 2.18
N GLU A 162 -21.14 12.10 1.63
CA GLU A 162 -19.93 11.31 1.93
C GLU A 162 -19.55 11.43 3.42
N ALA A 163 -19.63 12.62 4.01
CA ALA A 163 -19.39 12.82 5.44
C ALA A 163 -20.41 12.05 6.31
N LEU A 164 -21.68 12.07 5.93
CA LEU A 164 -22.72 11.29 6.61
C LEU A 164 -22.47 9.77 6.52
N LEU A 165 -22.04 9.27 5.36
CA LEU A 165 -21.67 7.86 5.21
C LEU A 165 -20.45 7.49 6.06
N ALA A 166 -19.44 8.36 6.11
CA ALA A 166 -18.26 8.17 6.94
C ALA A 166 -18.62 8.10 8.44
N GLU A 167 -19.48 8.99 8.93
CA GLU A 167 -19.98 8.95 10.31
C GLU A 167 -20.81 7.69 10.61
N ALA A 168 -21.62 7.24 9.65
CA ALA A 168 -22.43 6.04 9.80
C ALA A 168 -21.61 4.72 9.79
N SER A 169 -20.38 4.75 9.26
CA SER A 169 -19.55 3.55 9.05
C SER A 169 -19.27 2.78 10.35
N GLU A 170 -19.02 3.48 11.46
CA GLU A 170 -18.77 2.87 12.76
C GLU A 170 -19.99 2.06 13.23
N VAL A 171 -21.18 2.66 13.16
CA VAL A 171 -22.44 2.00 13.53
C VAL A 171 -22.72 0.80 12.63
N MET A 172 -22.49 0.95 11.32
CA MET A 172 -22.67 -0.14 10.35
C MET A 172 -21.70 -1.32 10.58
N SER A 173 -20.48 -1.05 11.07
CA SER A 173 -19.48 -2.08 11.38
C SER A 173 -19.78 -2.89 12.65
N SER A 174 -20.63 -2.38 13.54
CA SER A 174 -20.88 -2.94 14.88
C SER A 174 -21.36 -4.39 14.86
N SER A 175 -22.18 -4.77 13.88
CA SER A 175 -22.70 -6.13 13.74
C SER A 175 -21.61 -7.15 13.44
N SER A 176 -20.67 -6.82 12.55
CA SER A 176 -19.52 -7.65 12.23
C SER A 176 -18.59 -7.80 13.44
N ASN A 177 -18.35 -6.71 14.17
CA ASN A 177 -17.53 -6.74 15.40
C ASN A 177 -18.18 -7.64 16.47
N THR A 178 -19.49 -7.53 16.66
CA THR A 178 -20.25 -8.36 17.61
C THR A 178 -20.17 -9.84 17.22
N PHE A 179 -20.36 -10.16 15.93
CA PHE A 179 -20.21 -11.52 15.44
C PHE A 179 -18.79 -12.05 15.65
N GLY A 180 -17.75 -11.26 15.35
CA GLY A 180 -16.36 -11.64 15.54
C GLY A 180 -16.01 -11.92 17.00
N MET A 181 -16.48 -11.07 17.93
CA MET A 181 -16.31 -11.28 19.37
C MET A 181 -17.01 -12.56 19.84
N LEU A 182 -18.27 -12.74 19.45
CA LEU A 182 -19.00 -13.95 19.81
C LEU A 182 -18.30 -15.20 19.27
N ASN A 183 -17.99 -15.22 17.97
CA ASN A 183 -17.50 -16.39 17.28
C ASN A 183 -16.09 -16.81 17.72
N ASN A 184 -15.21 -15.84 17.95
CA ASN A 184 -13.78 -16.11 18.16
C ASN A 184 -13.33 -16.02 19.62
N ALA A 185 -14.13 -15.41 20.51
CA ALA A 185 -13.74 -15.23 21.92
C ALA A 185 -14.72 -15.87 22.90
N ASP A 186 -16.04 -15.72 22.68
CA ASP A 186 -17.04 -16.13 23.67
C ASP A 186 -17.63 -17.52 23.43
N LEU A 187 -17.67 -18.00 22.18
CA LEU A 187 -18.15 -19.35 21.87
C LEU A 187 -17.24 -20.39 22.51
N LYS A 188 -17.84 -21.25 23.35
CA LYS A 188 -17.20 -22.43 23.89
C LYS A 188 -17.74 -23.65 23.17
N PHE A 189 -16.84 -24.38 22.51
CA PHE A 189 -17.20 -25.62 21.84
C PHE A 189 -17.10 -26.80 22.82
N PRO A 190 -17.98 -27.81 22.71
CA PRO A 190 -17.83 -29.04 23.45
C PRO A 190 -16.61 -29.82 22.95
N SER A 191 -15.96 -30.57 23.84
CA SER A 191 -14.89 -31.48 23.47
C SER A 191 -15.41 -32.63 22.61
N ILE A 192 -14.56 -33.14 21.72
CA ILE A 192 -14.81 -34.33 20.90
C ILE A 192 -13.86 -35.45 21.28
N LYS A 193 -14.19 -36.70 20.90
CA LYS A 193 -13.23 -37.80 21.01
C LYS A 193 -12.27 -37.81 19.83
N GLY A 194 -10.97 -37.79 20.12
CA GLY A 194 -9.88 -37.98 19.18
C GLY A 194 -9.79 -39.42 18.67
N GLU A 195 -8.88 -39.65 17.70
CA GLU A 195 -8.71 -40.95 17.04
C GLU A 195 -8.23 -42.06 17.98
N ASP A 196 -7.54 -41.71 19.07
CA ASP A 196 -7.06 -42.60 20.13
C ASP A 196 -8.05 -42.72 21.32
N GLY A 197 -9.19 -42.03 21.24
CA GLY A 197 -10.27 -42.06 22.23
C GLY A 197 -10.13 -41.03 23.36
N GLU A 198 -9.14 -40.14 23.32
CA GLU A 198 -9.00 -39.03 24.28
C GLU A 198 -9.98 -37.88 24.01
N GLU A 199 -10.35 -37.09 25.03
CA GLU A 199 -11.17 -35.89 24.82
C GLU A 199 -10.29 -34.71 24.39
N ILE A 200 -10.59 -34.16 23.22
CA ILE A 200 -9.90 -33.01 22.63
C ILE A 200 -10.85 -31.81 22.63
N GLU A 201 -10.42 -30.71 23.23
CA GLU A 201 -11.12 -29.42 23.19
C GLU A 201 -11.05 -28.83 21.77
N ILE A 202 -12.20 -28.39 21.24
CA ILE A 202 -12.27 -27.71 19.94
C ILE A 202 -12.09 -26.21 20.18
N THR A 203 -11.18 -25.60 19.42
CA THR A 203 -10.93 -24.15 19.38
C THR A 203 -11.22 -23.60 18.00
#